data_AF-A0A955BY39-F1
#
_entry.id   AF-A0A955BY39-F1
#
_cell.length_a   1.000
_cell.length_b   1.000
_cell.length_c   1.000
_cell.angle_alpha   90.00
_cell.angle_beta   90.00
_cell.angle_gamma   90.00
#
_symmetry.space_group_name_H-M   'P 1'
#
loop_
_entity.id
_entity.type
_entity.pdbx_description
1 polymer ?
#
loop_
_entity_poly.entity_id
_entity_poly.type
_entity_poly.pdbx_seq_one_letter_code
_entity_poly.pdbx_strand_id
1 'polypeptide(L)'
;MRFACAWGMAALLLAAVSAAHAAGVDAPATDASATSAPAEVKNTASALDIDLPRIPPTEPAQAQALFAVKAEAMLTLAASEPTVVDPVAMAFDEAGVLYVIEMRGYSEQDQQHLGRVRRLVDADHDGRFESSTVFAEGLSWPTAVCCYNGGVYVAAAPDVMLLRDTNGD
;
A
#
# COMPACT_ATOMS: atom_id res chain seq x y z
N MET A 1 38.33 -28.91 -23.40
CA MET A 1 37.07 -28.84 -22.62
C MET A 1 36.20 -27.77 -23.25
N ARG A 2 35.02 -28.15 -23.75
CA ARG A 2 34.14 -27.28 -24.54
C ARG A 2 33.26 -26.44 -23.59
N PHE A 3 33.26 -25.12 -23.82
CA PHE A 3 32.27 -24.19 -23.28
C PHE A 3 30.89 -24.51 -23.87
N ALA A 4 29.86 -24.60 -23.02
CA ALA A 4 28.47 -24.61 -23.45
C ALA A 4 27.74 -23.48 -22.72
N CYS A 5 27.44 -22.45 -23.50
CA CYS A 5 26.59 -21.32 -23.19
C CYS A 5 25.12 -21.81 -23.21
N ALA A 6 24.36 -21.58 -22.15
CA ALA A 6 22.92 -21.82 -22.12
C ALA A 6 22.22 -20.55 -21.65
N TRP A 7 21.92 -19.67 -22.61
CA TRP A 7 20.87 -18.66 -22.50
C TRP A 7 19.60 -19.28 -23.09
N GLY A 8 18.49 -19.24 -22.34
CA GLY A 8 17.26 -19.88 -22.77
C GLY A 8 16.02 -19.40 -22.02
N MET A 9 15.46 -18.30 -22.52
CA MET A 9 14.04 -17.97 -22.58
C MET A 9 13.30 -17.55 -21.29
N ALA A 10 13.09 -16.23 -21.23
CA ALA A 10 11.94 -15.61 -20.59
C ALA A 10 10.63 -16.09 -21.24
N ALA A 11 9.64 -16.44 -20.42
CA ALA A 11 8.25 -16.64 -20.84
C ALA A 11 7.37 -15.61 -20.12
N LEU A 12 7.04 -14.53 -20.85
CA LEU A 12 6.08 -13.51 -20.47
C LEU A 12 4.70 -13.99 -20.95
N LEU A 13 3.80 -14.37 -20.04
CA LEU A 13 2.42 -14.71 -20.39
C LEU A 13 1.56 -13.44 -20.36
N LEU A 14 1.24 -12.93 -21.55
CA LEU A 14 0.30 -11.84 -21.79
C LEU A 14 -1.07 -12.44 -22.15
N ALA A 15 -2.11 -12.20 -21.36
CA ALA A 15 -3.49 -12.55 -21.71
C ALA A 15 -4.16 -11.35 -22.40
N ALA A 16 -4.44 -11.46 -23.69
CA ALA A 16 -5.22 -10.49 -24.46
C ALA A 16 -6.71 -10.86 -24.43
N VAL A 17 -7.56 -9.96 -23.96
CA VAL A 17 -9.02 -10.03 -24.15
C VAL A 17 -9.38 -9.18 -25.38
N SER A 18 -9.96 -9.84 -26.38
CA SER A 18 -10.35 -9.24 -27.65
C SER A 18 -11.62 -8.40 -27.51
N ALA A 19 -11.55 -7.14 -27.95
CA ALA A 19 -12.70 -6.25 -28.09
C ALA A 19 -13.54 -6.62 -29.33
N ALA A 20 -14.86 -6.73 -29.16
CA ALA A 20 -15.80 -6.80 -30.27
C ALA A 20 -16.36 -5.40 -30.57
N HIS A 21 -16.21 -4.96 -31.82
CA HIS A 21 -16.72 -3.73 -32.38
C HIS A 21 -18.22 -3.86 -32.69
N ALA A 22 -19.04 -2.88 -32.29
CA ALA A 22 -20.38 -2.68 -32.85
C ALA A 22 -20.60 -1.18 -33.12
N ALA A 23 -21.13 -0.91 -34.32
CA ALA A 23 -21.17 0.37 -34.99
C ALA A 23 -22.34 1.27 -34.58
N GLY A 24 -22.08 2.58 -34.64
CA GLY A 24 -22.96 3.66 -35.13
C GLY A 24 -24.40 3.76 -34.63
N VAL A 25 -24.67 4.78 -33.79
CA VAL A 25 -25.98 5.44 -33.70
C VAL A 25 -25.76 6.94 -33.57
N ASP A 26 -26.38 7.71 -34.46
CA ASP A 26 -26.29 9.17 -34.61
C ASP A 26 -26.76 9.94 -33.37
N ALA A 27 -26.07 11.04 -33.06
CA ALA A 27 -26.42 11.97 -32.00
C ALA A 27 -27.52 12.94 -32.47
N PRO A 28 -28.67 13.06 -31.78
CA PRO A 28 -29.61 14.13 -32.06
C PRO A 28 -29.19 15.43 -31.34
N ALA A 29 -29.48 16.53 -32.03
CA ALA A 29 -29.07 17.90 -31.73
C ALA A 29 -29.53 18.42 -30.36
N THR A 30 -28.65 19.19 -29.73
CA THR A 30 -28.90 20.12 -28.62
C THR A 30 -30.02 21.10 -28.95
N ASP A 31 -31.05 21.13 -28.11
CA ASP A 31 -31.94 22.29 -28.03
C ASP A 31 -31.63 23.06 -26.75
N ALA A 32 -31.15 24.29 -26.93
CA ALA A 32 -30.79 25.19 -25.87
C ALA A 32 -31.97 26.11 -25.59
N SER A 33 -32.71 25.87 -24.50
CA SER A 33 -33.48 26.93 -23.81
C SER A 33 -34.13 26.40 -22.54
N ALA A 34 -33.61 26.85 -21.39
CA ALA A 34 -34.36 27.53 -20.32
C ALA A 34 -33.57 27.43 -19.01
N THR A 35 -32.69 28.39 -18.80
CA THR A 35 -32.06 28.66 -17.51
C THR A 35 -33.12 29.03 -16.48
N SER A 36 -33.26 28.22 -15.43
CA SER A 36 -33.69 28.69 -14.12
C SER A 36 -32.54 28.50 -13.13
N ALA A 37 -32.31 29.50 -12.29
CA ALA A 37 -31.29 29.43 -11.24
C ALA A 37 -31.53 28.20 -10.36
N PRO A 38 -30.49 27.44 -9.95
CA PRO A 38 -30.69 26.35 -9.01
C PRO A 38 -31.25 26.93 -7.71
N ALA A 39 -32.39 26.40 -7.28
CA ALA A 39 -32.98 26.75 -6.01
C ALA A 39 -31.98 26.44 -4.89
N GLU A 40 -31.80 27.39 -3.97
CA GLU A 40 -30.99 27.21 -2.77
C GLU A 40 -31.58 26.08 -1.93
N VAL A 41 -30.96 24.90 -1.98
CA VAL A 41 -31.30 23.77 -1.13
C VAL A 41 -30.78 24.10 0.27
N LYS A 42 -31.69 24.49 1.16
CA LYS A 42 -31.40 24.57 2.59
C LYS A 42 -31.12 23.15 3.09
N ASN A 43 -29.85 22.84 3.31
CA ASN A 43 -29.44 21.62 4.00
C ASN A 43 -29.98 21.65 5.43
N THR A 44 -31.14 21.06 5.65
CA THR A 44 -31.60 20.72 7.00
C THR A 44 -30.81 19.50 7.45
N ALA A 45 -29.87 19.73 8.35
CA ALA A 45 -29.15 18.70 9.09
C ALA A 45 -30.15 17.86 9.90
N SER A 46 -30.46 16.65 9.44
CA SER A 46 -31.09 15.59 10.26
C SER A 46 -31.15 14.21 9.57
N ALA A 47 -30.84 14.09 8.27
CA ALA A 47 -30.90 12.81 7.56
C ALA A 47 -29.62 11.97 7.62
N LEU A 48 -28.55 12.45 8.28
CA LEU A 48 -27.25 11.77 8.37
C LEU A 48 -26.91 11.25 9.78
N ASP A 49 -27.81 11.40 10.75
CA ASP A 49 -27.61 10.95 12.14
C ASP A 49 -27.96 9.44 12.31
N ILE A 50 -27.46 8.59 11.40
CA ILE A 50 -27.48 7.15 11.61
C ILE A 50 -26.21 6.78 12.37
N ASP A 51 -26.33 6.58 13.68
CA ASP A 51 -25.25 6.03 14.51
C ASP A 51 -25.03 4.57 14.12
N LEU A 52 -24.09 4.33 13.21
CA LEU A 52 -23.71 2.98 12.79
C LEU A 52 -23.00 2.28 13.95
N PRO A 53 -23.33 1.00 14.22
CA PRO A 53 -22.68 0.25 15.28
C PRO A 53 -21.18 0.13 15.02
N ARG A 54 -20.35 0.57 15.97
CA ARG A 54 -18.90 0.40 15.89
C ARG A 54 -18.54 -1.07 16.12
N ILE A 55 -17.79 -1.64 15.19
CA ILE A 55 -17.25 -2.99 15.35
C ILE A 55 -15.99 -2.86 16.24
N PRO A 56 -15.89 -3.62 17.35
CA PRO A 56 -14.70 -3.59 18.18
C PRO A 56 -13.48 -4.10 17.39
N PRO A 57 -12.28 -3.56 17.65
CA PRO A 57 -11.06 -4.08 17.04
C PRO A 57 -10.82 -5.53 17.50
N THR A 58 -10.20 -6.32 16.63
CA THR A 58 -9.76 -7.70 16.94
C THR A 58 -8.30 -7.68 17.32
N GLU A 59 -7.94 -8.39 18.40
CA GLU A 59 -6.54 -8.55 18.80
C GLU A 59 -5.72 -9.22 17.68
N PRO A 60 -4.47 -8.77 17.40
CA PRO A 60 -3.66 -9.34 16.31
C PRO A 60 -3.50 -10.86 16.38
N ALA A 61 -3.35 -11.40 17.59
CA ALA A 61 -3.23 -12.84 17.84
C ALA A 61 -4.49 -13.65 17.46
N GLN A 62 -5.65 -13.00 17.37
CA GLN A 62 -6.94 -13.61 17.02
C GLN A 62 -7.31 -13.39 15.55
N ALA A 63 -6.76 -12.37 14.90
CA ALA A 63 -7.11 -11.97 13.54
C ALA A 63 -6.92 -13.10 12.51
N GLN A 64 -5.88 -13.92 12.67
CA GLN A 64 -5.57 -15.04 11.77
C GLN A 64 -6.74 -16.04 11.64
N ALA A 65 -7.52 -16.25 12.70
CA ALA A 65 -8.66 -17.16 12.71
C ALA A 65 -9.87 -16.64 11.91
N LEU A 66 -9.87 -15.36 11.53
CA LEU A 66 -10.94 -14.73 10.75
C LEU A 66 -10.74 -14.88 9.23
N PHE A 67 -9.55 -15.30 8.79
CA PHE A 67 -9.24 -15.47 7.38
C PHE A 67 -9.57 -16.88 6.88
N ALA A 68 -10.19 -16.96 5.71
CA ALA A 68 -10.30 -18.20 4.95
C ALA A 68 -9.10 -18.30 4.00
N VAL A 69 -8.23 -19.29 4.22
CA VAL A 69 -7.01 -19.51 3.44
C VAL A 69 -7.14 -20.84 2.68
N LYS A 70 -6.59 -20.90 1.46
CA LYS A 70 -6.55 -22.14 0.67
C LYS A 70 -5.76 -23.21 1.44
N ALA A 71 -6.16 -24.48 1.34
CA ALA A 71 -5.60 -25.58 2.15
C ALA A 71 -4.07 -25.75 2.04
N GLU A 72 -3.47 -25.35 0.92
CA GLU A 72 -2.03 -25.46 0.66
C GLU A 72 -1.25 -24.17 0.99
N ALA A 73 -1.94 -23.12 1.48
CA ALA A 73 -1.33 -21.87 1.89
C ALA A 73 -1.33 -21.74 3.42
N MET A 74 -0.26 -21.14 3.93
CA MET A 74 -0.11 -20.82 5.35
C MET A 74 -0.15 -19.31 5.51
N LEU A 75 -1.01 -18.83 6.39
CA LEU A 75 -1.02 -17.45 6.87
C LEU A 75 -0.39 -17.46 8.25
N THR A 76 0.46 -16.49 8.57
CA THR A 76 1.01 -16.27 9.92
C THR A 76 1.05 -14.78 10.21
N LEU A 77 0.89 -14.41 11.49
CA LEU A 77 1.13 -13.04 11.92
C LEU A 77 2.64 -12.80 11.96
N ALA A 78 3.14 -11.91 11.09
CA ALA A 78 4.56 -11.57 10.99
C ALA A 78 4.95 -10.39 11.90
N ALA A 79 4.11 -9.35 11.99
CA ALA A 79 4.33 -8.20 12.85
C ALA A 79 2.99 -7.56 13.23
N SER A 80 2.95 -6.89 14.38
CA SER A 80 1.83 -6.06 14.83
C SER A 80 2.35 -4.89 15.65
N GLU A 81 1.45 -4.04 16.14
CA GLU A 81 1.79 -2.98 17.09
C GLU A 81 2.48 -3.57 18.34
N PRO A 82 3.51 -2.89 18.90
CA PRO A 82 4.04 -1.59 18.50
C PRO A 82 5.13 -1.63 17.40
N THR A 83 5.48 -2.82 16.90
CA THR A 83 6.57 -3.00 15.93
C THR A 83 6.25 -2.29 14.62
N VAL A 84 5.02 -2.42 14.14
CA VAL A 84 4.49 -1.75 12.94
C VAL A 84 3.16 -1.09 13.25
N VAL A 85 2.92 0.09 12.70
CA VAL A 85 1.68 0.88 12.83
C VAL A 85 1.29 1.43 11.46
N ASP A 86 0.03 1.32 11.05
CA ASP A 86 -0.48 1.84 9.77
C ASP A 86 0.39 1.50 8.52
N PRO A 87 0.68 0.21 8.26
CA PRO A 87 1.53 -0.21 7.14
C PRO A 87 0.85 0.05 5.79
N VAL A 88 1.63 0.55 4.82
CA VAL A 88 1.16 0.83 3.44
C VAL A 88 1.87 -0.03 2.40
N ALA A 89 3.19 -0.14 2.49
CA ALA A 89 4.02 -0.90 1.56
C ALA A 89 5.18 -1.54 2.31
N MET A 90 5.71 -2.64 1.79
CA MET A 90 6.86 -3.32 2.39
C MET A 90 7.77 -3.95 1.34
N ALA A 91 9.06 -4.07 1.65
CA ALA A 91 10.05 -4.74 0.81
C ALA A 91 11.14 -5.39 1.68
N PHE A 92 11.63 -6.55 1.24
CA PHE A 92 12.80 -7.19 1.82
C PHE A 92 14.07 -6.70 1.11
N ASP A 93 15.13 -6.48 1.88
CA ASP A 93 16.47 -6.30 1.32
C ASP A 93 17.18 -7.62 1.05
N GLU A 94 18.43 -7.54 0.57
CA GLU A 94 19.25 -8.71 0.26
C GLU A 94 19.67 -9.53 1.48
N ALA A 95 19.55 -8.97 2.69
CA ALA A 95 19.85 -9.62 3.96
C ALA A 95 18.60 -10.21 4.63
N GLY A 96 17.41 -10.06 4.03
CA GLY A 96 16.14 -10.51 4.59
C GLY A 96 15.55 -9.56 5.64
N VAL A 97 16.08 -8.36 5.77
CA VAL A 97 15.52 -7.30 6.62
C VAL A 97 14.26 -6.75 5.95
N LEU A 98 13.19 -6.59 6.72
CA LEU A 98 11.91 -6.09 6.21
C LEU A 98 11.82 -4.57 6.43
N TYR A 99 11.69 -3.82 5.34
CA TYR A 99 11.39 -2.40 5.37
C TYR A 99 9.89 -2.18 5.18
N VAL A 100 9.26 -1.44 6.10
CA VAL A 100 7.82 -1.15 6.07
C VAL A 100 7.60 0.35 6.04
N ILE A 101 6.81 0.81 5.07
CA ILE A 101 6.28 2.17 5.04
C ILE A 101 5.08 2.26 5.95
N GLU A 102 5.11 3.24 6.85
CA GLU A 102 3.98 3.60 7.69
C GLU A 102 3.43 4.97 7.32
N MET A 103 2.10 5.08 7.21
CA MET A 103 1.40 6.32 6.91
C MET A 103 0.47 6.67 8.07
N ARG A 104 1.03 7.33 9.08
CA ARG A 104 0.35 7.63 10.36
C ARG A 104 -0.44 8.95 10.35
N GLY A 105 -0.39 9.69 9.24
CA GLY A 105 -1.10 10.95 9.08
C GLY A 105 -2.43 10.77 8.36
N TYR A 106 -3.39 11.63 8.69
CA TYR A 106 -4.64 11.78 7.95
C TYR A 106 -4.62 13.04 7.06
N SER A 107 -5.59 13.14 6.13
CA SER A 107 -5.69 14.23 5.14
C SER A 107 -5.66 15.64 5.74
N GLU A 108 -6.17 15.80 6.96
CA GLU A 108 -6.22 17.05 7.71
C GLU A 108 -4.87 17.43 8.35
N GLN A 109 -3.87 16.56 8.28
CA GLN A 109 -2.56 16.66 8.94
C GLN A 109 -1.40 16.72 7.95
N ASP A 110 -1.64 17.22 6.74
CA ASP A 110 -0.68 17.28 5.63
C ASP A 110 0.68 17.86 6.01
N GLN A 111 0.72 18.88 6.87
CA GLN A 111 1.97 19.57 7.28
C GLN A 111 2.83 18.79 8.29
N GLN A 112 2.32 17.72 8.90
CA GLN A 112 3.03 17.03 9.98
C GLN A 112 4.05 16.00 9.49
N HIS A 113 3.95 15.57 8.24
CA HIS A 113 4.83 14.58 7.60
C HIS A 113 5.11 13.36 8.50
N LEU A 114 4.04 12.77 9.06
CA LEU A 114 4.12 11.67 10.01
C LEU A 114 4.51 10.32 9.36
N GLY A 115 4.77 10.30 8.06
CA GLY A 115 5.21 9.11 7.36
C GLY A 115 6.60 8.69 7.81
N ARG A 116 6.81 7.39 7.96
CA ARG A 116 8.11 6.83 8.34
C ARG A 116 8.38 5.50 7.66
N VAL A 117 9.65 5.12 7.61
CA VAL A 117 10.11 3.79 7.22
C VAL A 117 10.59 3.07 8.48
N ARG A 118 10.02 1.90 8.74
CA ARG A 118 10.49 0.99 9.77
C ARG A 118 11.41 -0.05 9.17
N ARG A 119 12.45 -0.39 9.92
CA ARG A 119 13.35 -1.50 9.63
C ARG A 119 13.07 -2.59 10.65
N LEU A 120 12.67 -3.75 10.20
CA LEU A 120 12.29 -4.90 11.01
C LEU A 120 13.29 -6.03 10.81
N VAL A 121 13.78 -6.57 11.92
CA VAL A 121 14.71 -7.70 11.94
C VAL A 121 14.07 -8.84 12.69
N ASP A 122 13.96 -9.98 12.01
CA ASP A 122 13.64 -11.29 12.58
C ASP A 122 14.97 -11.90 13.05
N ALA A 123 15.11 -12.03 14.36
CA ALA A 123 16.38 -12.44 14.99
C ALA A 123 16.52 -13.96 15.10
N ASP A 124 15.42 -14.71 15.16
CA ASP A 124 15.42 -16.15 15.33
C ASP A 124 15.00 -16.93 14.07
N HIS A 125 14.66 -16.20 13.01
CA HIS A 125 14.29 -16.70 11.70
C HIS A 125 13.01 -17.54 11.71
N ASP A 126 12.07 -17.25 12.60
CA ASP A 126 10.78 -17.93 12.69
C ASP A 126 9.68 -17.30 11.79
N GLY A 127 9.98 -16.18 11.14
CA GLY A 127 9.08 -15.42 10.28
C GLY A 127 8.24 -14.38 11.02
N ARG A 128 8.47 -14.17 12.33
CA ARG A 128 7.97 -13.06 13.13
C ARG A 128 9.07 -12.03 13.33
N PHE A 129 8.65 -10.78 13.43
CA PHE A 129 9.54 -9.65 13.62
C PHE A 129 9.27 -9.05 15.00
N GLU A 130 10.14 -9.37 15.96
CA GLU A 130 10.01 -8.96 17.37
C GLU A 130 10.47 -7.52 17.57
N SER A 131 11.38 -7.06 16.70
CA SER A 131 12.08 -5.80 16.86
C SER A 131 11.94 -4.90 15.63
N SER A 132 11.95 -3.59 15.88
CA SER A 132 11.88 -2.59 14.81
C SER A 132 12.57 -1.30 15.21
N THR A 133 13.31 -0.72 14.28
CA THR A 133 13.92 0.61 14.38
C THR A 133 13.25 1.56 13.40
N VAL A 134 13.30 2.87 13.67
CA VAL A 134 12.89 3.89 12.70
C VAL A 134 14.10 4.14 11.81
N PHE A 135 13.98 3.78 10.54
CA PHE A 135 15.05 3.95 9.55
C PHE A 135 15.03 5.35 8.93
N ALA A 136 13.83 5.88 8.69
CA ALA A 136 13.62 7.25 8.25
C ALA A 136 12.25 7.75 8.72
N GLU A 137 12.13 9.05 8.95
CA GLU A 137 10.91 9.71 9.38
C GLU A 137 10.78 11.10 8.75
N GLY A 138 9.65 11.78 8.96
CA GLY A 138 9.40 13.08 8.36
C GLY A 138 9.01 13.01 6.88
N LEU A 139 8.47 11.87 6.45
CA LEU A 139 8.07 11.65 5.06
C LEU A 139 6.65 12.16 4.85
N SER A 140 6.46 12.92 3.77
CA SER A 140 5.13 13.33 3.32
C SER A 140 4.51 12.22 2.50
N TRP A 141 3.55 11.50 3.10
CA TRP A 141 2.71 10.53 2.38
C TRP A 141 3.50 9.49 1.56
N PRO A 142 4.40 8.73 2.19
CA PRO A 142 5.13 7.66 1.51
C PRO A 142 4.17 6.53 1.13
N THR A 143 4.34 5.99 -0.08
CA THR A 143 3.43 4.99 -0.66
C THR A 143 4.11 3.76 -1.24
N ALA A 144 5.42 3.83 -1.51
CA ALA A 144 6.15 2.68 -2.01
C ALA A 144 7.55 2.58 -1.41
N VAL A 145 8.03 1.35 -1.28
CA VAL A 145 9.41 1.03 -0.89
C VAL A 145 9.96 -0.07 -1.80
N CYS A 146 11.23 0.02 -2.16
CA CYS A 146 11.96 -1.00 -2.90
C CYS A 146 13.40 -1.04 -2.42
N CYS A 147 13.91 -2.23 -2.10
CA CYS A 147 15.29 -2.41 -1.68
C CYS A 147 16.13 -2.89 -2.88
N TYR A 148 17.27 -2.23 -3.10
CA TYR A 148 18.21 -2.64 -4.14
C TYR A 148 19.64 -2.12 -3.87
N ASN A 149 20.59 -3.04 -3.96
CA ASN A 149 22.03 -2.83 -3.81
C ASN A 149 22.38 -2.04 -2.54
N GLY A 150 21.89 -2.53 -1.40
CA GLY A 150 22.11 -1.92 -0.08
C GLY A 150 21.51 -0.52 0.06
N GLY A 151 20.47 -0.21 -0.72
CA GLY A 151 19.75 1.06 -0.68
C GLY A 151 18.25 0.83 -0.61
N VAL A 152 17.54 1.76 0.03
CA VAL A 152 16.09 1.73 0.20
C VAL A 152 15.51 2.88 -0.59
N TYR A 153 14.84 2.57 -1.69
CA TYR A 153 14.12 3.54 -2.50
C TYR A 153 12.74 3.75 -1.91
N VAL A 154 12.38 5.01 -1.64
CA VAL A 154 11.07 5.38 -1.08
C VAL A 154 10.38 6.36 -2.01
N ALA A 155 9.15 6.06 -2.41
CA ALA A 155 8.32 6.99 -3.18
C ALA A 155 7.37 7.73 -2.24
N ALA A 156 7.50 9.06 -2.24
CA ALA A 156 6.69 10.00 -1.50
C ALA A 156 6.44 11.19 -2.45
N ALA A 157 5.27 11.21 -3.09
CA ALA A 157 5.03 12.13 -4.20
C ALA A 157 5.32 13.59 -3.80
N PRO A 158 6.03 14.37 -4.64
CA PRO A 158 6.45 14.06 -6.02
C PRO A 158 7.79 13.31 -6.15
N ASP A 159 8.44 13.00 -5.04
CA ASP A 159 9.83 12.56 -5.00
C ASP A 159 9.99 11.04 -4.90
N VAL A 160 11.11 10.56 -5.44
CA VAL A 160 11.63 9.21 -5.16
C VAL A 160 13.00 9.37 -4.55
N MET A 161 13.12 9.01 -3.27
CA MET A 161 14.32 9.18 -2.48
C MET A 161 15.09 7.86 -2.43
N LEU A 162 16.43 7.94 -2.55
CA LEU A 162 17.31 6.84 -2.19
C LEU A 162 17.83 7.08 -0.78
N LEU A 163 17.42 6.23 0.14
CA LEU A 163 17.87 6.23 1.53
C LEU A 163 18.95 5.15 1.69
N ARG A 164 20.04 5.50 2.36
CA ARG A 164 21.09 4.56 2.74
C ARG A 164 21.39 4.73 4.21
N ASP A 165 21.56 3.62 4.88
CA ASP A 165 22.14 3.62 6.21
C ASP A 165 23.57 4.17 6.13
N THR A 166 23.90 5.13 7.00
CA THR A 166 25.25 5.72 7.08
C THR A 166 25.89 5.56 8.45
N ASN A 167 25.14 5.01 9.42
CA ASN A 167 25.50 4.96 10.83
C ASN A 167 25.34 3.57 11.45
N GLY A 168 24.76 2.60 10.74
CA GLY A 168 24.72 1.19 11.11
C GLY A 168 23.66 0.84 12.17
N ASP A 169 22.49 1.50 12.14
CA ASP A 169 21.42 1.34 13.14
C ASP A 169 20.21 0.44 12.71
#